data_AF-A0A7Y2NLM5-F1
#
_entry.id   AF-A0A7Y2NLM5-F1
#
_cell.length_a   1.000
_cell.length_b   1.000
_cell.length_c   1.000
_cell.angle_alpha   90.00
_cell.angle_beta   90.00
_cell.angle_gamma   90.00
#
_symmetry.space_group_name_H-M   'P 1'
#
loop_
_entity.id
_entity.type
_entity.pdbx_description
1 polymer ?
#
loop_
_entity_poly.entity_id
_entity_poly.type
_entity_poly.pdbx_seq_one_letter_code
_entity_poly.pdbx_strand_id
1 'polypeptide(L)' 'MSVLVYTESEQGKLKKGALEVASYARAVADKMGTTVTAVCINTADASTLGQYGVDKALTVQHDGGFNA' A
#
# COMPACT_ATOMS: atom_id res chain seq x y z
N MET A 1 4.47 0.17 16.82
CA MET A 1 4.17 -0.99 15.93
C MET A 1 3.26 -0.50 14.83
N SER A 2 3.68 -0.56 13.57
CA SER A 2 2.95 0.03 12.44
C SER A 2 1.69 -0.73 12.06
N VAL A 3 0.72 -0.02 11.47
CA VAL A 3 -0.36 -0.62 10.68
C VAL A 3 0.22 -1.02 9.32
N LEU A 4 0.07 -2.28 8.93
CA LEU A 4 0.52 -2.78 7.63
C LEU A 4 -0.67 -2.92 6.70
N VAL A 5 -0.57 -2.38 5.49
CA VAL A 5 -1.59 -2.56 4.44
C VAL A 5 -0.99 -3.24 3.22
N TYR A 6 -1.68 -4.24 2.69
CA TYR A 6 -1.40 -4.79 1.38
C TYR A 6 -2.19 -4.00 0.33
N THR A 7 -1.51 -3.55 -0.72
CA THR A 7 -2.13 -2.83 -1.83
C THR A 7 -1.96 -3.60 -3.12
N GLU A 8 -3.08 -3.86 -3.78
CA GLU A 8 -3.11 -4.47 -5.11
C GLU A 8 -2.94 -3.43 -6.22
N SER A 9 -2.38 -3.88 -7.34
CA SER A 9 -2.28 -3.11 -8.57
C SER A 9 -2.85 -3.90 -9.74
N GLU A 10 -3.25 -3.18 -10.78
CA GLU A 10 -3.67 -3.71 -12.07
C GLU A 10 -2.84 -3.02 -13.15
N GLN A 11 -2.13 -3.81 -13.97
CA GLN A 11 -1.22 -3.29 -14.99
C GLN A 11 -0.22 -2.25 -14.44
N GLY A 12 0.31 -2.49 -13.24
CA GLY A 12 1.26 -1.59 -12.58
C GLY A 12 0.63 -0.37 -11.91
N LYS A 13 -0.68 -0.17 -12.00
CA LYS A 13 -1.39 0.97 -11.38
C LYS A 13 -2.16 0.51 -10.15
N LEU A 14 -2.06 1.28 -9.08
CA LEU A 14 -2.83 1.01 -7.86
C LEU A 14 -4.32 1.07 -8.15
N LYS A 15 -5.07 0.07 -7.68
CA LYS A 15 -6.53 0.09 -7.78
C LYS A 15 -7.11 1.09 -6.80
N LYS A 16 -8.34 1.55 -7.04
CA LYS A 16 -9.06 2.47 -6.15
C LYS A 16 -9.10 1.97 -4.70
N GLY A 17 -9.30 0.67 -4.51
CA GLY A 17 -9.33 0.03 -3.18
C GLY A 17 -8.02 0.22 -2.40
N ALA A 18 -6.86 0.27 -3.06
CA ALA A 18 -5.58 0.54 -2.40
C ALA A 18 -5.54 1.93 -1.74
N LEU A 19 -6.13 2.93 -2.40
CA LEU A 19 -6.19 4.31 -1.90
C LEU A 19 -7.18 4.46 -0.73
N GLU A 20 -8.31 3.74 -0.81
CA GLU A 20 -9.33 3.70 0.25
C GLU A 20 -8.79 3.01 1.51
N VAL A 21 -8.11 1.87 1.34
CA VAL A 21 -7.47 1.12 2.44
C VAL A 21 -6.35 1.93 3.08
N ALA A 22 -5.53 2.65 2.30
CA ALA A 22 -4.50 3.54 2.83
C ALA A 22 -5.10 4.64 3.73
N SER A 23 -6.18 5.29 3.29
CA SER A 23 -6.86 6.34 4.04
C SER A 23 -7.45 5.81 5.34
N TYR A 24 -8.06 4.63 5.29
CA TYR A 24 -8.60 3.98 6.47
C TYR A 24 -7.49 3.58 7.46
N ALA A 25 -6.39 3.03 6.96
CA ALA A 25 -5.24 2.67 7.77
C ALA A 25 -4.61 3.88 8.46
N ARG A 26 -4.58 5.06 7.81
CA ARG A 26 -4.15 6.31 8.45
C ARG A 26 -5.01 6.63 9.66
N ALA A 27 -6.35 6.60 9.51
CA ALA A 27 -7.26 6.85 10.62
C ALA A 27 -7.10 5.86 11.78
N VAL A 28 -6.79 4.58 11.48
CA VAL A 28 -6.47 3.57 12.50
C VAL A 28 -5.13 3.86 13.16
N ALA A 29 -4.10 4.18 12.37
CA ALA A 29 -2.76 4.46 12.85
C ALA A 29 -2.72 5.70 13.75
N ASP A 30 -3.50 6.74 13.43
CA ASP A 30 -3.67 7.93 14.27
C ASP A 30 -4.24 7.60 15.64
N LYS A 31 -5.29 6.77 15.69
CA LYS A 31 -5.88 6.31 16.96
C LYS A 31 -4.93 5.48 17.81
N MET A 32 -3.99 4.80 17.16
CA MET A 32 -2.99 3.96 17.80
C MET A 32 -1.67 4.69 18.08
N GLY A 33 -1.53 5.96 17.65
CA GLY A 33 -0.28 6.72 17.76
C GLY A 33 0.89 6.07 17.00
N THR A 34 0.62 5.51 15.82
CA THR A 34 1.61 4.74 15.04
C THR A 34 1.64 5.16 13.56
N THR A 35 2.44 4.46 12.76
CA THR A 35 2.63 4.72 11.34
C THR A 35 1.93 3.69 10.45
N VAL A 36 1.72 4.04 9.18
CA VAL A 36 1.22 3.17 8.13
C VAL A 36 2.38 2.75 7.22
N THR A 37 2.57 1.45 7.06
CA THR A 37 3.45 0.88 6.03
C THR A 37 2.62 0.14 5.00
N ALA A 38 2.79 0.45 3.72
CA ALA A 38 2.14 -0.26 2.63
C ALA A 38 3.10 -1.25 1.97
N VAL A 39 2.60 -2.44 1.63
CA VAL A 39 3.25 -3.42 0.77
C VAL A 39 2.55 -3.41 -0.57
N CYS A 40 3.26 -2.98 -1.60
CA CYS A 40 2.75 -2.81 -2.96
C CYS A 40 3.37 -3.87 -3.86
N ILE A 41 2.55 -4.78 -4.39
CA ILE A 41 3.03 -5.82 -5.30
C ILE A 41 2.83 -5.37 -6.74
N ASN A 42 3.87 -5.56 -7.56
CA ASN A 42 3.89 -5.31 -9.01
C ASN A 42 3.38 -3.92 -9.41
N THR A 43 3.61 -2.92 -8.57
CA THR A 43 3.19 -1.54 -8.79
C THR A 43 4.35 -0.75 -9.44
N ALA A 44 4.07 0.01 -10.50
CA ALA A 44 5.06 0.85 -11.17
C ALA A 44 5.40 2.10 -10.35
N ASP A 45 4.40 2.68 -9.68
CA ASP A 45 4.56 3.86 -8.82
C ASP A 45 3.62 3.79 -7.60
N ALA A 46 4.22 3.79 -6.40
CA ALA A 46 3.52 3.78 -5.12
C ALA A 46 3.51 5.16 -4.43
N SER A 47 4.10 6.19 -5.04
CA SER A 47 4.24 7.53 -4.44
C SER A 47 2.89 8.17 -4.09
N THR A 48 1.86 7.87 -4.88
CA THR A 48 0.49 8.36 -4.68
C THR A 48 -0.08 7.99 -3.31
N LEU A 49 0.31 6.84 -2.74
CA LEU A 49 -0.15 6.38 -1.42
C LEU A 49 0.22 7.33 -0.28
N GLY A 50 1.32 8.09 -0.42
CA GLY A 50 1.69 9.10 0.57
C GLY A 50 0.61 10.16 0.78
N GLN A 51 -0.13 10.50 -0.28
CA GLN A 51 -1.26 11.45 -0.21
C GLN A 51 -2.46 10.88 0.56
N TYR A 52 -2.51 9.56 0.70
CA TYR A 52 -3.56 8.83 1.41
C TYR A 52 -3.09 8.32 2.78
N GLY A 53 -1.99 8.87 3.30
CA GLY A 53 -1.54 8.66 4.68
C GLY A 53 -0.59 7.49 4.90
N VAL A 54 0.00 6.94 3.83
CA VAL A 54 1.08 5.95 3.94
C VAL A 54 2.40 6.66 4.27
N ASP A 55 3.01 6.30 5.40
CA ASP A 55 4.30 6.85 5.83
C ASP A 55 5.47 6.18 5.10
N LYS A 56 5.33 4.89 4.78
CA LYS A 56 6.35 4.11 4.07
C LYS A 56 5.72 3.14 3.08
N ALA A 57 6.16 3.17 1.82
CA ALA A 57 5.80 2.17 0.83
C ALA A 57 6.96 1.18 0.62
N LEU A 58 6.65 -0.12 0.64
CA LEU A 58 7.53 -1.23 0.31
C LEU A 58 7.05 -1.84 -0.99
N THR A 59 7.80 -1.65 -2.08
CA THR A 59 7.48 -2.21 -3.38
C THR A 59 8.13 -3.58 -3.55
N VAL A 60 7.34 -4.56 -3.97
CA VAL A 60 7.79 -5.91 -4.31
C VAL A 60 7.51 -6.11 -5.79
N GLN A 61 8.55 -6.35 -6.57
CA GLN A 61 8.44 -6.72 -7.98
C GLN A 61 8.66 -8.22 -8.13
N HIS A 62 7.83 -8.84 -8.96
CA HIS A 62 7.97 -10.25 -9.32
C HIS A 62 7.95 -10.39 -10.85
N ASP A 63 9.05 -10.87 -11.39
CA ASP A 63 9.24 -11.05 -12.84
C ASP A 63 8.83 -12.46 -13.32
N GLY A 64 8.43 -13.35 -12.41
CA GLY A 64 8.01 -14.72 -12.72
C GLY A 64 6.51 -14.83 -13.03
N GLY A 65 6.14 -15.87 -13.80
CA GLY A 65 4.73 -16.25 -13.94
C GLY A 65 4.19 -16.83 -12.63
N PHE A 66 2.93 -16.56 -12.32
CA PHE A 66 2.25 -17.20 -11.17
C PHE A 66 2.16 -18.70 -11.40
N ASN A 67 2.81 -19.51 -10.55
CA ASN A 67 2.72 -20.97 -10.57
C ASN A 67 1.67 -21.46 -9.56
N ALA A 68 0.40 -21.37 -9.95
CA ALA A 68 -0.72 -21.89 -9.17
C ALA A 68 -0.67 -23.41 -9.02
#